data_AF-A0A7C6IXD4-F1
#
_entry.id   AF-A0A7C6IXD4-F1
#
_cell.length_a   1.000
_cell.length_b   1.000
_cell.length_c   1.000
_cell.angle_alpha   90.00
_cell.angle_beta   90.00
_cell.angle_gamma   90.00
#
_symmetry.space_group_name_H-M   'P 1'
#
loop_
_entity.id
_entity.type
_entity.pdbx_description
1 polymer ?
#
loop_
_entity_poly.entity_id
_entity_poly.type
_entity_poly.pdbx_seq_one_letter_code
_entity_poly.pdbx_strand_id
1 'polypeptide(L)'
;MRRRQAEHAMKLMLMSGYGHYSRAEEHKIIMNFLQGNLPQLDGKGVGDIQFAKKAVTKFSLAEQPLRAMKNSLICFVAVICRYAADLGADDERCYALSDYYINEIESCADMNNWLLMLEEISRHYIELVRVGREERYSLPIYRAIRYINQHLYEECRLQDIAEEVKLHPNYLSAQFKTETGISITQYIRNKKIDEAKNLLRNEEYSVTEIAEMLGYNSLSYFSKVFNQVNGCSPREYNVGVFGN
;
A
#
# COMPACT_ATOMS: atom_id res chain seq x y z
N MET A 1 -17.69 33.77 26.98
CA MET A 1 -18.41 32.47 26.93
C MET A 1 -17.85 31.51 25.89
N ARG A 2 -17.66 31.88 24.61
CA ARG A 2 -17.20 30.97 23.53
C ARG A 2 -15.85 30.28 23.78
N ARG A 3 -14.88 30.94 24.41
CA ARG A 3 -13.52 30.39 24.65
C ARG A 3 -13.49 29.26 25.69
N ARG A 4 -14.22 29.41 26.80
CA ARG A 4 -14.35 28.35 27.84
C ARG A 4 -15.19 27.16 27.36
N GLN A 5 -16.19 27.40 26.51
CA GLN A 5 -16.96 26.33 25.87
C GLN A 5 -16.11 25.56 24.84
N ALA A 6 -15.28 26.26 24.05
CA ALA A 6 -14.34 25.64 23.13
C ALA A 6 -13.25 24.83 23.86
N GLU A 7 -12.69 25.36 24.95
CA GLU A 7 -11.71 24.66 25.79
C GLU A 7 -12.32 23.41 26.47
N HIS A 8 -13.57 23.50 26.92
CA HIS A 8 -14.28 22.36 27.51
C HIS A 8 -14.62 21.29 26.46
N ALA A 9 -15.07 21.69 25.27
CA ALA A 9 -15.30 20.78 24.15
C ALA A 9 -14.00 20.11 23.69
N MET A 10 -12.90 20.86 23.59
CA MET A 10 -11.58 20.34 23.25
C MET A 10 -11.08 19.32 24.30
N LYS A 11 -11.27 19.62 25.60
CA LYS A 11 -10.88 18.72 26.68
C LYS A 11 -11.71 17.43 26.70
N LEU A 12 -13.01 17.52 26.45
CA LEU A 12 -13.90 16.36 26.29
C LEU A 12 -13.51 15.52 25.07
N MET A 13 -13.20 16.16 23.93
CA MET A 13 -12.74 15.48 22.72
C MET A 13 -11.39 14.75 22.91
N LEU A 14 -10.45 15.37 23.61
CA LEU A 14 -9.14 14.76 23.92
C LEU A 14 -9.28 13.60 24.91
N MET A 15 -10.27 13.64 25.81
CA MET A 15 -10.52 12.60 26.81
C MET A 15 -11.39 11.44 26.30
N SER A 16 -12.23 11.65 25.29
CA SER A 16 -13.14 10.63 24.77
C SER A 16 -12.47 9.58 23.87
N GLY A 17 -11.16 9.70 23.62
CA GLY A 17 -10.44 8.83 22.69
C GLY A 17 -10.95 9.06 21.27
N TYR A 18 -10.38 10.05 20.59
CA TYR A 18 -10.69 10.31 19.19
C TYR A 18 -10.51 9.02 18.37
N GLY A 19 -11.52 8.61 17.61
CA GLY A 19 -11.51 7.43 16.74
C GLY A 19 -10.68 7.62 15.46
N HIS A 20 -9.54 8.30 15.57
CA HIS A 20 -8.54 8.40 14.51
C HIS A 20 -7.54 7.27 14.67
N TYR A 21 -7.03 6.77 13.55
CA TYR A 21 -5.87 5.89 13.56
C TYR A 21 -4.71 6.57 14.27
N SER A 22 -3.98 5.81 15.09
CA SER A 22 -2.67 6.28 15.54
C SER A 22 -1.81 6.58 14.31
N ARG A 23 -0.83 7.49 14.45
CA ARG A 23 0.11 7.79 13.37
C ARG A 23 0.77 6.51 12.80
N ALA A 24 1.05 5.53 13.66
CA ALA A 24 1.64 4.26 13.25
C ALA A 24 0.68 3.42 12.39
N GLU A 25 -0.61 3.38 12.73
CA GLU A 25 -1.63 2.70 11.93
C GLU A 25 -1.91 3.42 10.61
N GLU A 26 -2.03 4.75 10.63
CA GLU A 26 -2.16 5.58 9.42
C GLU A 26 -0.98 5.32 8.47
N HIS A 27 0.24 5.41 8.99
CA HIS A 27 1.47 5.12 8.24
C HIS A 27 1.42 3.74 7.60
N LYS A 28 1.09 2.70 8.39
CA LYS A 28 0.99 1.33 7.89
C LYS A 28 -0.06 1.19 6.78
N ILE A 29 -1.24 1.79 6.94
CA ILE A 29 -2.33 1.71 5.96
C ILE A 29 -1.95 2.41 4.66
N ILE A 30 -1.47 3.66 4.74
CA ILE A 30 -1.20 4.49 3.55
C ILE A 30 0.05 3.98 2.80
N MET A 31 1.09 3.56 3.51
CA MET A 31 2.26 2.96 2.89
C MET A 31 1.91 1.69 2.12
N ASN A 32 1.12 0.79 2.73
CA ASN A 32 0.66 -0.42 2.07
C ASN A 32 -0.20 -0.11 0.84
N PHE A 33 -1.13 0.84 0.98
CA PHE A 33 -2.01 1.31 -0.08
C PHE A 33 -1.25 1.83 -1.31
N LEU A 34 -0.32 2.78 -1.11
CA LEU A 34 0.47 3.40 -2.18
C LEU A 34 1.42 2.41 -2.87
N GLN A 35 1.76 1.31 -2.20
CA GLN A 35 2.60 0.25 -2.75
C GLN A 35 1.83 -0.83 -3.52
N GLY A 36 0.50 -0.68 -3.67
CA GLY A 36 -0.37 -1.68 -4.28
C GLY A 36 -0.67 -2.89 -3.39
N ASN A 37 -0.14 -2.89 -2.16
CA ASN A 37 -0.40 -3.91 -1.16
C ASN A 37 -1.61 -3.50 -0.35
N LEU A 38 -2.82 -3.57 -0.92
CA LEU A 38 -4.04 -3.22 -0.19
C LEU A 38 -4.11 -4.02 1.13
N PRO A 39 -4.21 -3.38 2.31
CA PRO A 39 -4.52 -4.11 3.52
C PRO A 39 -5.86 -4.81 3.32
N GLN A 40 -5.93 -6.10 3.61
CA GLN A 40 -7.22 -6.70 3.87
C GLN A 40 -7.68 -6.21 5.22
N LEU A 41 -8.60 -5.27 5.17
CA LEU A 41 -9.53 -5.10 6.26
C LEU A 41 -10.74 -5.94 5.80
N ASP A 42 -10.82 -7.19 6.26
CA ASP A 42 -12.05 -7.98 6.54
C ASP A 42 -13.45 -7.53 6.02
N GLY A 43 -13.54 -7.11 4.75
CA GLY A 43 -14.76 -6.68 4.05
C GLY A 43 -14.61 -5.43 3.17
N LYS A 44 -13.38 -4.90 3.05
CA LYS A 44 -13.05 -3.52 2.72
C LYS A 44 -11.90 -3.37 1.70
N GLY A 45 -12.18 -3.51 0.40
CA GLY A 45 -11.23 -3.03 -0.62
C GLY A 45 -11.12 -1.49 -0.57
N VAL A 46 -11.09 -0.85 -1.75
CA VAL A 46 -11.84 0.42 -1.93
C VAL A 46 -13.23 0.34 -1.23
N GLY A 47 -13.76 -0.88 -1.10
CA GLY A 47 -14.95 -1.32 -0.38
C GLY A 47 -15.05 -1.18 1.14
N ASP A 48 -14.48 -0.18 1.81
CA ASP A 48 -15.25 0.36 2.94
C ASP A 48 -15.54 1.83 2.74
N ILE A 49 -16.08 2.11 1.56
CA ILE A 49 -16.92 3.26 1.27
C ILE A 49 -17.84 3.55 2.46
N GLN A 50 -18.38 2.53 3.14
CA GLN A 50 -19.18 2.73 4.35
C GLN A 50 -18.36 3.24 5.53
N PHE A 51 -17.14 2.76 5.77
CA PHE A 51 -16.23 3.32 6.77
C PHE A 51 -15.72 4.69 6.40
N ALA A 52 -15.30 4.95 5.16
CA ALA A 52 -14.88 6.28 4.72
C ALA A 52 -16.06 7.26 4.87
N LYS A 53 -17.26 6.87 4.44
CA LYS A 53 -18.50 7.64 4.64
C LYS A 53 -18.85 7.77 6.12
N LYS A 54 -18.68 6.73 6.94
CA LYS A 54 -18.93 6.74 8.39
C LYS A 54 -17.90 7.58 9.14
N ALA A 55 -16.65 7.62 8.72
CA ALA A 55 -15.61 8.47 9.27
C ALA A 55 -15.91 9.94 8.95
N VAL A 56 -16.28 10.24 7.70
CA VAL A 56 -16.71 11.58 7.27
C VAL A 56 -17.99 12.02 7.98
N THR A 57 -18.97 11.14 8.16
CA THR A 57 -20.25 11.50 8.80
C THR A 57 -20.20 11.51 10.33
N LYS A 58 -19.40 10.63 10.96
CA LYS A 58 -19.27 10.55 12.43
C LYS A 58 -18.30 11.61 12.97
N PHE A 59 -17.29 12.01 12.19
CA PHE A 59 -16.29 13.01 12.56
C PHE A 59 -16.26 14.16 11.54
N SER A 60 -17.43 14.77 11.34
CA SER A 60 -17.62 15.83 10.36
C SER A 60 -16.69 17.02 10.63
N LEU A 61 -15.87 17.39 9.63
CA LEU A 61 -14.92 18.50 9.71
C LEU A 61 -15.58 19.88 9.50
N ALA A 62 -16.90 19.91 9.35
CA ALA A 62 -17.73 21.12 9.31
C ALA A 62 -19.20 20.76 9.57
N GLU A 63 -20.04 21.76 9.88
CA GLU A 63 -21.49 21.55 10.01
C GLU A 63 -22.17 21.34 8.65
N GLN A 64 -21.70 22.03 7.61
CA GLN A 64 -22.22 21.87 6.26
C GLN A 64 -21.62 20.63 5.59
N PRO A 65 -22.44 19.70 5.06
CA PRO A 65 -21.95 18.44 4.48
C PRO A 65 -20.91 18.63 3.37
N LEU A 66 -21.17 19.54 2.42
CA LEU A 66 -20.24 19.84 1.34
C LEU A 66 -18.89 20.38 1.85
N ARG A 67 -18.89 21.20 2.89
CA ARG A 67 -17.65 21.73 3.46
C ARG A 67 -16.88 20.65 4.23
N ALA A 68 -17.59 19.82 4.99
CA ALA A 68 -16.98 18.71 5.73
C ALA A 68 -16.32 17.70 4.79
N MET A 69 -16.99 17.44 3.67
CA MET A 69 -16.48 16.69 2.55
C MET A 69 -15.18 17.33 2.04
N LYS A 70 -15.22 18.54 1.47
CA LYS A 70 -14.03 19.22 0.94
C LYS A 70 -12.83 19.18 1.89
N ASN A 71 -13.05 19.52 3.16
CA ASN A 71 -12.01 19.48 4.19
C ASN A 71 -11.36 18.10 4.33
N SER A 72 -12.15 17.02 4.29
CA SER A 72 -11.65 15.65 4.44
C SER A 72 -10.81 15.23 3.23
N LEU A 73 -11.21 15.61 2.00
CA LEU A 73 -10.43 15.31 0.79
C LEU A 73 -9.13 16.12 0.75
N ILE A 74 -9.16 17.39 1.15
CA ILE A 74 -7.94 18.22 1.25
C ILE A 74 -6.95 17.61 2.25
N CYS A 75 -7.44 17.17 3.41
CA CYS A 75 -6.61 16.45 4.38
C CYS A 75 -6.02 15.17 3.77
N PHE A 76 -6.84 14.38 3.06
CA PHE A 76 -6.37 13.18 2.38
C PHE A 76 -5.27 13.48 1.36
N VAL A 77 -5.46 14.48 0.50
CA VAL A 77 -4.46 14.95 -0.48
C VAL A 77 -3.14 15.33 0.19
N ALA A 78 -3.20 16.13 1.27
CA ALA A 78 -2.00 16.56 1.98
C ALA A 78 -1.25 15.38 2.63
N VAL A 79 -1.99 14.38 3.13
CA VAL A 79 -1.41 13.18 3.73
C VAL A 79 -0.78 12.30 2.66
N ILE A 80 -1.55 11.89 1.64
CA ILE A 80 -1.08 10.98 0.60
C ILE A 80 0.11 11.56 -0.20
N CYS A 81 0.15 12.88 -0.40
CA CYS A 81 1.29 13.58 -1.02
C CYS A 81 2.61 13.33 -0.28
N ARG A 82 2.63 13.49 1.04
CA ARG A 82 3.84 13.28 1.85
C ARG A 82 4.28 11.82 1.82
N TYR A 83 3.33 10.91 1.94
CA TYR A 83 3.62 9.48 1.90
C TYR A 83 4.11 9.03 0.51
N ALA A 84 3.58 9.61 -0.57
CA ALA A 84 4.06 9.33 -1.92
C ALA A 84 5.52 9.78 -2.11
N ALA A 85 5.86 10.99 -1.65
CA ALA A 85 7.24 11.50 -1.64
C ALA A 85 8.17 10.58 -0.81
N ASP A 86 7.76 10.19 0.41
CA ASP A 86 8.51 9.25 1.26
C ASP A 86 8.75 7.89 0.55
N LEU A 87 7.85 7.49 -0.36
CA LEU A 87 7.93 6.25 -1.14
C LEU A 87 8.75 6.38 -2.43
N GLY A 88 9.32 7.56 -2.69
CA GLY A 88 10.21 7.84 -3.80
C GLY A 88 9.55 8.44 -5.03
N ALA A 89 8.31 8.91 -4.94
CA ALA A 89 7.76 9.81 -5.95
C ALA A 89 8.56 11.13 -5.98
N ASP A 90 8.62 11.76 -7.16
CA ASP A 90 9.24 13.09 -7.29
C ASP A 90 8.45 14.15 -6.53
N ASP A 91 9.16 14.96 -5.74
CA ASP A 91 8.56 15.96 -4.85
C ASP A 91 7.79 17.04 -5.64
N GLU A 92 8.36 17.54 -6.74
CA GLU A 92 7.73 18.59 -7.55
C GLU A 92 6.42 18.09 -8.17
N ARG A 93 6.42 16.87 -8.72
CA ARG A 93 5.22 16.23 -9.25
C ARG A 93 4.18 15.94 -8.15
N CYS A 94 4.61 15.53 -6.95
CA CYS A 94 3.73 15.34 -5.80
C CYS A 94 3.00 16.64 -5.43
N TYR A 95 3.73 17.75 -5.28
CA TYR A 95 3.13 19.04 -4.93
C TYR A 95 2.24 19.58 -6.05
N ALA A 96 2.65 19.47 -7.32
CA ALA A 96 1.81 19.87 -8.45
C ALA A 96 0.48 19.10 -8.49
N LEU A 97 0.51 17.79 -8.21
CA LEU A 97 -0.69 16.96 -8.13
C LEU A 97 -1.57 17.33 -6.94
N SER A 98 -0.97 17.65 -5.78
CA SER A 98 -1.68 18.17 -4.61
C SER A 98 -2.41 19.47 -4.93
N ASP A 99 -1.73 20.44 -5.54
CA ASP A 99 -2.30 21.74 -5.88
C ASP A 99 -3.46 21.61 -6.87
N TYR A 100 -3.30 20.77 -7.90
CA TYR A 100 -4.38 20.46 -8.84
C TYR A 100 -5.62 19.96 -8.11
N TYR A 101 -5.48 18.92 -7.28
CA TYR A 101 -6.63 18.32 -6.62
C TYR A 101 -7.27 19.21 -5.57
N ILE A 102 -6.49 20.00 -4.82
CA ILE A 102 -7.06 20.96 -3.86
C ILE A 102 -7.96 21.97 -4.60
N ASN A 103 -7.54 22.47 -5.76
CA ASN A 103 -8.37 23.38 -6.55
C ASN A 103 -9.62 22.71 -7.14
N GLU A 104 -9.51 21.46 -7.61
CA GLU A 104 -10.67 20.68 -8.08
C GLU A 104 -11.68 20.42 -6.94
N ILE A 105 -11.19 20.04 -5.75
CA ILE A 105 -12.01 19.84 -4.55
C ILE A 105 -12.72 21.14 -4.17
N GLU A 106 -12.02 22.27 -4.17
CA GLU A 106 -12.61 23.57 -3.86
C GLU A 106 -13.68 23.98 -4.90
N SER A 107 -13.54 23.56 -6.15
CA SER A 107 -14.50 23.83 -7.23
C SER A 107 -15.76 22.94 -7.19
N CYS A 108 -15.77 21.87 -6.37
CA CYS A 108 -16.92 20.98 -6.27
C CYS A 108 -18.18 21.69 -5.74
N ALA A 109 -19.30 21.49 -6.43
CA ALA A 109 -20.60 22.07 -6.06
C ALA A 109 -21.49 21.13 -5.23
N ASP A 110 -21.24 19.82 -5.25
CA ASP A 110 -22.03 18.81 -4.54
C ASP A 110 -21.16 17.64 -4.03
N MET A 111 -21.82 16.66 -3.40
CA MET A 111 -21.16 15.48 -2.82
C MET A 111 -21.22 14.22 -3.68
N ASN A 112 -21.84 14.26 -4.85
CA ASN A 112 -22.13 13.05 -5.62
C ASN A 112 -20.86 12.33 -6.10
N ASN A 113 -19.80 13.09 -6.36
CA ASN A 113 -18.54 12.57 -6.91
C ASN A 113 -17.44 12.38 -5.87
N TRP A 114 -17.74 12.52 -4.56
CA TRP A 114 -16.76 12.39 -3.48
C TRP A 114 -15.89 11.14 -3.62
N LEU A 115 -16.55 9.99 -3.80
CA LEU A 115 -15.87 8.70 -3.81
C LEU A 115 -15.02 8.53 -5.07
N LEU A 116 -15.56 8.94 -6.22
CA LEU A 116 -14.84 8.93 -7.48
C LEU A 116 -13.57 9.79 -7.40
N MET A 117 -13.68 10.97 -6.78
CA MET A 117 -12.54 11.86 -6.57
C MET A 117 -11.48 11.23 -5.65
N LEU A 118 -11.90 10.58 -4.56
CA LEU A 118 -11.00 9.86 -3.67
C LEU A 118 -10.24 8.73 -4.41
N GLU A 119 -10.94 7.98 -5.25
CA GLU A 119 -10.36 6.90 -6.06
C GLU A 119 -9.39 7.44 -7.13
N GLU A 120 -9.73 8.54 -7.79
CA GLU A 120 -8.86 9.20 -8.78
C GLU A 120 -7.58 9.74 -8.16
N ILE A 121 -7.69 10.49 -7.05
CA ILE A 121 -6.54 10.99 -6.29
C ILE A 121 -5.61 9.84 -5.94
N SER A 122 -6.19 8.79 -5.36
CA SER A 122 -5.46 7.60 -4.96
C SER A 122 -4.71 6.96 -6.13
N ARG A 123 -5.39 6.77 -7.26
CA ARG A 123 -4.80 6.17 -8.47
C ARG A 123 -3.62 6.97 -8.98
N HIS A 124 -3.74 8.30 -9.04
CA HIS A 124 -2.65 9.15 -9.54
C HIS A 124 -1.43 9.15 -8.60
N TYR A 125 -1.63 9.15 -7.28
CA TYR A 125 -0.51 9.04 -6.35
C TYR A 125 0.14 7.65 -6.36
N ILE A 126 -0.62 6.57 -6.50
CA ILE A 126 -0.08 5.22 -6.70
C ILE A 126 0.79 5.18 -7.95
N GLU A 127 0.31 5.76 -9.06
CA GLU A 127 1.06 5.80 -10.32
C GLU A 127 2.33 6.64 -10.17
N LEU A 128 2.26 7.78 -9.48
CA LEU A 128 3.42 8.64 -9.27
C LEU A 128 4.51 7.95 -8.43
N VAL A 129 4.11 7.21 -7.39
CA VAL A 129 5.02 6.36 -6.61
C VAL A 129 5.61 5.26 -7.49
N ARG A 130 4.81 4.65 -8.38
CA ARG A 130 5.30 3.65 -9.32
C ARG A 130 6.39 4.25 -10.21
N VAL A 131 6.10 5.35 -10.89
CA VAL A 131 7.05 6.04 -11.79
C VAL A 131 8.32 6.44 -11.06
N GLY A 132 8.21 7.07 -9.88
CA GLY A 132 9.40 7.48 -9.11
C GLY A 132 10.28 6.31 -8.67
N ARG A 133 9.69 5.15 -8.39
CA ARG A 133 10.45 3.92 -8.13
C ARG A 133 11.13 3.38 -9.38
N GLU A 134 10.46 3.43 -10.53
CA GLU A 134 11.03 3.00 -11.81
C GLU A 134 12.17 3.92 -12.25
N GLU A 135 12.08 5.23 -11.99
CA GLU A 135 13.12 6.22 -12.28
C GLU A 135 14.33 6.14 -11.31
N ARG A 136 14.17 5.60 -10.09
CA ARG A 136 15.28 5.40 -9.13
C ARG A 136 16.22 4.25 -9.50
N TYR A 137 15.74 3.27 -10.25
CA TYR A 137 16.54 2.12 -10.64
C TYR A 137 17.24 2.40 -11.96
N SER A 138 18.48 1.94 -12.08
CA SER A 138 19.11 1.87 -13.39
C SER A 138 18.27 0.98 -14.30
N LEU A 139 18.28 1.27 -15.60
CA LEU A 139 17.49 0.53 -16.60
C LEU A 139 17.65 -1.01 -16.50
N PRO A 140 18.86 -1.57 -16.25
CA PRO A 140 19.00 -3.01 -16.04
C PRO A 140 18.28 -3.53 -14.80
N ILE A 141 18.31 -2.80 -13.67
CA ILE A 141 17.62 -3.21 -12.44
C ILE A 141 16.12 -3.08 -12.58
N TYR A 142 15.63 -2.02 -13.23
CA TYR A 142 14.22 -1.90 -13.57
C TYR A 142 13.73 -3.09 -14.41
N ARG A 143 14.47 -3.46 -15.45
CA ARG A 143 14.15 -4.63 -16.29
C ARG A 143 14.19 -5.94 -15.51
N ALA A 144 15.16 -6.10 -14.61
CA ALA A 144 15.25 -7.28 -13.74
C ALA A 144 14.02 -7.39 -12.82
N ILE A 145 13.60 -6.28 -12.20
CA ILE A 145 12.39 -6.23 -11.37
C ILE A 145 11.14 -6.58 -12.19
N ARG A 146 11.02 -6.00 -13.38
CA ARG A 146 9.89 -6.28 -14.29
C ARG A 146 9.84 -7.76 -14.66
N TYR A 147 10.98 -8.35 -15.04
CA TYR A 147 11.08 -9.77 -15.36
C TYR A 147 10.65 -10.65 -14.20
N ILE A 148 11.13 -10.36 -12.97
CA ILE A 148 10.74 -11.10 -11.76
C ILE A 148 9.22 -11.06 -11.54
N ASN A 149 8.60 -9.89 -11.69
CA ASN A 149 7.16 -9.74 -11.49
C ASN A 149 6.35 -10.52 -12.54
N GLN A 150 6.84 -10.62 -13.78
CA GLN A 150 6.18 -11.36 -14.87
C GLN A 150 6.31 -12.88 -14.73
N HIS A 151 7.38 -13.36 -14.09
CA HIS A 151 7.70 -14.79 -13.93
C HIS A 151 7.57 -15.26 -12.47
N LEU A 152 6.70 -14.62 -11.68
CA LEU A 152 6.55 -14.92 -10.26
C LEU A 152 6.00 -16.33 -9.99
N TYR A 153 5.17 -16.82 -10.91
CA TYR A 153 4.54 -18.15 -10.89
C TYR A 153 5.40 -19.27 -11.49
N GLU A 154 6.67 -18.95 -11.76
CA GLU A 154 7.63 -19.87 -12.36
C GLU A 154 8.89 -19.96 -11.49
N GLU A 155 9.79 -20.87 -11.87
CA GLU A 155 11.12 -20.93 -11.27
C GLU A 155 12.00 -19.78 -11.79
N CYS A 156 11.98 -18.65 -11.10
CA CYS A 156 12.78 -17.48 -11.47
C CYS A 156 14.21 -17.60 -10.90
N ARG A 157 15.22 -17.94 -11.73
CA ARG A 157 16.63 -18.03 -11.31
C ARG A 157 17.41 -16.77 -11.67
N LEU A 158 18.49 -16.52 -10.94
CA LEU A 158 19.36 -15.37 -11.18
C LEU A 158 19.94 -15.38 -12.60
N GLN A 159 20.27 -16.56 -13.12
CA GLN A 159 20.81 -16.75 -14.46
C GLN A 159 19.83 -16.24 -15.53
N ASP A 160 18.56 -16.62 -15.43
CA ASP A 160 17.52 -16.24 -16.41
C ASP A 160 17.31 -14.72 -16.42
N ILE A 161 17.28 -14.10 -15.23
CA ILE A 161 17.17 -12.65 -15.10
C ILE A 161 18.40 -11.95 -15.70
N ALA A 162 19.59 -12.50 -15.46
CA ALA A 162 20.85 -11.96 -15.96
C ALA A 162 20.94 -12.02 -17.49
N GLU A 163 20.46 -13.11 -18.09
CA GLU A 163 20.36 -13.27 -19.54
C GLU A 163 19.38 -12.26 -20.16
N GLU A 164 18.19 -12.11 -19.57
CA GLU A 164 17.19 -11.13 -20.02
C GLU A 164 17.74 -9.70 -20.05
N VAL A 165 18.44 -9.30 -18.97
CA VAL A 165 18.99 -7.93 -18.86
C VAL A 165 20.38 -7.78 -19.46
N LYS A 166 20.92 -8.84 -20.07
CA LYS A 166 22.24 -8.89 -20.73
C LYS A 166 23.39 -8.49 -19.81
N LEU A 167 23.36 -8.95 -18.56
CA LEU A 167 24.42 -8.73 -17.56
C LEU A 167 25.00 -10.05 -17.07
N HIS A 168 26.24 -10.00 -16.56
CA HIS A 168 26.78 -11.15 -15.84
C HIS A 168 26.05 -11.30 -14.48
N PRO A 169 25.67 -12.53 -14.05
CA PRO A 169 24.91 -12.76 -12.81
C PRO A 169 25.49 -12.09 -11.56
N ASN A 170 26.82 -12.12 -11.39
CA ASN A 170 27.49 -11.49 -10.25
C ASN A 170 27.33 -9.96 -10.24
N TYR A 171 27.43 -9.34 -11.42
CA TYR A 171 27.26 -7.89 -11.54
C TYR A 171 25.82 -7.48 -11.28
N LEU A 172 24.87 -8.20 -11.87
CA LEU A 172 23.45 -8.00 -11.62
C LEU A 172 23.12 -8.13 -10.12
N SER A 173 23.61 -9.17 -9.44
CA SER A 173 23.37 -9.39 -8.01
C SER A 173 23.91 -8.24 -7.14
N ALA A 174 25.13 -7.79 -7.40
CA ALA A 174 25.75 -6.68 -6.68
C ALA A 174 25.01 -5.35 -6.94
N GLN A 175 24.71 -5.04 -8.20
CA GLN A 175 24.03 -3.82 -8.58
C GLN A 175 22.59 -3.79 -8.04
N PHE A 176 21.87 -4.90 -8.14
CA PHE A 176 20.51 -5.01 -7.61
C PHE A 176 20.48 -4.80 -6.11
N LYS A 177 21.41 -5.40 -5.35
CA LYS A 177 21.50 -5.18 -3.90
C LYS A 177 21.85 -3.73 -3.55
N THR A 178 22.70 -3.10 -4.35
CA THR A 178 23.10 -1.70 -4.14
C THR A 178 21.92 -0.76 -4.33
N GLU A 179 21.12 -0.95 -5.37
CA GLU A 179 20.00 -0.06 -5.68
C GLU A 179 18.71 -0.39 -4.90
N THR A 180 18.43 -1.67 -4.66
CA THR A 180 17.19 -2.10 -3.98
C THR A 180 17.35 -2.32 -2.47
N GLY A 181 18.59 -2.33 -1.97
CA GLY A 181 18.94 -2.61 -0.57
C GLY A 181 18.88 -4.10 -0.17
N ILE A 182 18.34 -4.99 -1.01
CA ILE A 182 18.19 -6.42 -0.73
C ILE A 182 18.69 -7.28 -1.90
N SER A 183 19.04 -8.55 -1.62
CA SER A 183 19.45 -9.45 -2.70
C SER A 183 18.26 -9.82 -3.61
N ILE A 184 18.54 -10.17 -4.87
CA ILE A 184 17.54 -10.66 -5.83
C ILE A 184 16.75 -11.84 -5.26
N THR A 185 17.44 -12.82 -4.66
CA THR A 185 16.78 -13.98 -4.05
C THR A 185 15.84 -13.58 -2.91
N GLN A 186 16.23 -12.58 -2.10
CA GLN A 186 15.35 -12.06 -1.04
C GLN A 186 14.16 -11.31 -1.63
N TYR A 187 14.36 -10.54 -2.70
CA TYR A 187 13.31 -9.81 -3.40
C TYR A 187 12.27 -10.77 -3.99
N ILE A 188 12.70 -11.79 -4.75
CA ILE A 188 11.82 -12.83 -5.32
C ILE A 188 11.03 -13.52 -4.21
N ARG A 189 11.71 -13.91 -3.12
CA ARG A 189 11.07 -14.55 -1.97
C ARG A 189 9.99 -13.67 -1.36
N ASN A 190 10.28 -12.39 -1.10
CA ASN A 190 9.32 -11.46 -0.53
C ASN A 190 8.10 -11.31 -1.45
N LYS A 191 8.32 -11.15 -2.77
CA LYS A 191 7.23 -11.07 -3.76
C LYS A 191 6.37 -12.34 -3.79
N LYS A 192 6.97 -13.52 -3.77
CA LYS A 192 6.23 -14.79 -3.71
C LYS A 192 5.42 -14.90 -2.42
N ILE A 193 5.96 -14.47 -1.27
CA ILE A 193 5.23 -14.50 -0.01
C ILE A 193 4.08 -13.49 0.02
N ASP A 194 4.27 -12.30 -0.53
CA ASP A 194 3.19 -11.32 -0.61
C ASP A 194 2.06 -11.83 -1.53
N GLU A 195 2.40 -12.47 -2.64
CA GLU A 195 1.40 -13.10 -3.50
C GLU A 195 0.73 -14.30 -2.84
N ALA A 196 1.48 -15.13 -2.10
CA ALA A 196 0.92 -16.22 -1.32
C ALA A 196 -0.13 -15.73 -0.31
N LYS A 197 0.11 -14.58 0.35
CA LYS A 197 -0.90 -13.97 1.22
C LYS A 197 -2.15 -13.71 0.39
N ASN A 198 -2.03 -12.99 -0.73
CA ASN A 198 -3.17 -12.64 -1.58
C ASN A 198 -3.99 -13.87 -1.97
N LEU A 199 -3.33 -14.94 -2.41
CA LEU A 199 -3.99 -16.20 -2.81
C LEU A 199 -4.65 -16.92 -1.64
N LEU A 200 -4.00 -16.98 -0.46
CA LEU A 200 -4.58 -17.61 0.73
C LEU A 200 -5.90 -16.94 1.13
N ARG A 201 -6.01 -15.64 0.89
CA ARG A 201 -7.16 -14.85 1.32
C ARG A 201 -8.37 -14.95 0.38
N ASN A 202 -8.20 -15.48 -0.83
CA ASN A 202 -9.30 -15.68 -1.77
C ASN A 202 -10.00 -17.04 -1.59
N GLU A 203 -9.55 -17.89 -0.66
CA GLU A 203 -10.09 -19.22 -0.30
C GLU A 203 -10.27 -20.24 -1.46
N GLU A 204 -9.86 -19.90 -2.69
CA GLU A 204 -9.99 -20.76 -3.87
C GLU A 204 -8.91 -21.85 -3.95
N TYR A 205 -7.77 -21.66 -3.27
CA TYR A 205 -6.61 -22.53 -3.38
C TYR A 205 -6.16 -23.04 -2.01
N SER A 206 -5.82 -24.32 -1.95
CA SER A 206 -5.16 -24.92 -0.80
C SER A 206 -3.72 -24.41 -0.65
N VAL A 207 -3.17 -24.51 0.57
CA VAL A 207 -1.78 -24.12 0.86
C VAL A 207 -0.79 -24.87 -0.04
N THR A 208 -1.10 -26.12 -0.39
CA THR A 208 -0.28 -26.94 -1.29
C THR A 208 -0.31 -26.39 -2.71
N GLU A 209 -1.49 -26.09 -3.26
CA GLU A 209 -1.65 -25.51 -4.60
C GLU A 209 -0.94 -24.16 -4.69
N ILE A 210 -1.07 -23.31 -3.69
CA ILE A 210 -0.38 -22.00 -3.64
C ILE A 210 1.14 -22.18 -3.66
N ALA A 211 1.67 -23.16 -2.91
CA ALA A 211 3.09 -23.46 -2.93
C ALA A 211 3.56 -23.91 -4.32
N GLU A 212 2.80 -24.79 -4.97
CA GLU A 212 3.09 -25.29 -6.32
C GLU A 212 3.00 -24.18 -7.39
N MET A 213 1.93 -23.37 -7.36
CA MET A 213 1.73 -22.22 -8.25
C MET A 213 2.86 -21.21 -8.15
N LEU A 214 3.41 -21.01 -6.96
CA LEU A 214 4.54 -20.10 -6.73
C LEU A 214 5.89 -20.78 -6.94
N GLY A 215 5.93 -21.98 -7.52
CA GLY A 215 7.16 -22.69 -7.88
C GLY A 215 8.00 -23.17 -6.71
N TYR A 216 7.38 -23.49 -5.56
CA TYR A 216 8.07 -24.13 -4.43
C TYR A 216 8.04 -25.65 -4.58
N ASN A 217 9.22 -26.28 -4.53
CA ASN A 217 9.37 -27.74 -4.67
C ASN A 217 8.86 -28.55 -3.46
N SER A 218 8.53 -27.90 -2.35
CA SER A 218 7.89 -28.59 -1.21
C SER A 218 7.08 -27.63 -0.34
N LEU A 219 5.93 -28.11 0.11
CA LEU A 219 5.07 -27.44 1.08
C LEU A 219 5.82 -27.12 2.39
N SER A 220 6.71 -28.01 2.82
CA SER A 220 7.51 -27.81 4.04
C SER A 220 8.46 -26.62 3.92
N TYR A 221 9.15 -26.49 2.78
CA TYR A 221 10.03 -25.36 2.54
C TYR A 221 9.24 -24.05 2.41
N PHE A 222 8.15 -24.06 1.63
CA PHE A 222 7.24 -22.91 1.53
C PHE A 222 6.74 -22.45 2.91
N SER A 223 6.22 -23.36 3.73
CA SER A 223 5.69 -23.03 5.06
C SER A 223 6.77 -22.45 5.98
N LYS A 224 8.00 -22.98 5.92
CA LYS A 224 9.13 -22.44 6.68
C LYS A 224 9.47 -21.02 6.24
N VAL A 225 9.55 -20.78 4.92
CA VAL A 225 9.84 -19.45 4.36
C VAL A 225 8.73 -18.46 4.71
N PHE A 226 7.47 -18.85 4.57
CA PHE A 226 6.32 -18.02 4.93
C PHE A 226 6.35 -17.62 6.41
N ASN A 227 6.64 -18.58 7.30
CA ASN A 227 6.77 -18.30 8.73
C ASN A 227 7.96 -17.38 9.04
N GLN A 228 9.12 -17.59 8.41
CA GLN A 228 10.26 -16.69 8.59
C GLN A 228 9.96 -15.24 8.20
N VAL A 229 9.10 -15.03 7.21
CA VAL A 229 8.74 -13.68 6.73
C VAL A 229 7.59 -13.08 7.54
N ASN A 230 6.61 -13.88 7.96
CA ASN A 230 5.34 -13.38 8.54
C ASN A 230 5.14 -13.68 10.02
N GLY A 231 6.01 -14.48 10.63
CA GLY A 231 5.91 -14.89 12.05
C GLY A 231 4.81 -15.91 12.35
N CYS A 232 4.11 -16.42 11.34
CA CYS A 232 3.07 -17.45 11.45
C CYS A 232 3.08 -18.36 10.21
N SER A 233 2.55 -19.56 10.34
CA SER A 233 2.40 -20.50 9.21
C SER A 233 1.33 -20.04 8.21
N PRO A 234 1.39 -20.48 6.94
CA PRO A 234 0.35 -20.19 5.95
C PRO A 234 -1.07 -20.59 6.42
N ARG A 235 -1.18 -21.68 7.18
CA ARG A 235 -2.47 -22.18 7.68
C ARG A 235 -3.01 -21.28 8.78
N GLU A 236 -2.17 -20.87 9.72
CA GLU A 236 -2.56 -19.89 10.76
C GLU A 236 -2.97 -18.56 10.13
N TYR A 237 -2.24 -18.12 9.10
CA TYR A 237 -2.56 -16.92 8.33
C TYR A 237 -3.94 -17.02 7.66
N ASN A 238 -4.29 -18.17 7.08
CA ASN A 238 -5.57 -18.39 6.41
C ASN A 238 -6.76 -18.37 7.39
N VAL A 239 -6.63 -19.02 8.56
CA VAL A 239 -7.73 -19.11 9.54
C VAL A 239 -7.88 -17.81 10.36
N GLY A 240 -7.01 -16.81 10.16
CA GLY A 240 -7.03 -15.56 10.91
C GLY A 240 -6.68 -15.71 12.40
N VAL A 241 -6.09 -16.84 12.79
CA VAL A 241 -5.74 -17.15 14.19
C VAL A 241 -4.32 -16.66 14.45
N PHE A 242 -4.20 -15.41 14.90
CA PHE A 242 -2.95 -14.90 15.44
C PHE A 242 -2.80 -15.38 16.89
N GLY A 243 -1.73 -16.12 17.18
CA GLY A 243 -1.47 -16.76 18.47
C GLY A 243 -1.40 -15.78 19.66
N ASN A 244 -1.85 -16.29 20.82
CA ASN A 244 -1.93 -15.67 22.15
C ASN A 244 -0.69 -14.88 22.61
#